data_AF-A0A930FDR3-F1
#
_entry.id   AF-A0A930FDR3-F1
#
_cell.length_a   1.000
_cell.length_b   1.000
_cell.length_c   1.000
_cell.angle_alpha   90.00
_cell.angle_beta   90.00
_cell.angle_gamma   90.00
#
_symmetry.space_group_name_H-M   'P 1'
#
loop_
_entity.id
_entity.type
_entity.pdbx_description
1 polymer ?
#
loop_
_entity_poly.entity_id
_entity_poly.type
_entity_poly.pdbx_seq_one_letter_code
_entity_poly.pdbx_strand_id
1 'polypeptide(L)'
;MKYLVKDNTITIDPEGKYLKKTVEDFLNDYYQSKKNKYLLLLNKQILLDGTPVKHGKEIIDRKTITITFPEESIDWIPAETECKVVYEDAFIYI
;
A
#
# COMPACT_ATOMS: atom_id res chain seq x y z
N MET A 1 4.14 15.12 -7.83
CA MET A 1 4.18 14.07 -6.79
C MET A 1 5.04 12.94 -7.32
N LYS A 2 6.07 12.53 -6.58
CA LYS A 2 7.00 11.49 -7.01
C LYS A 2 6.96 10.33 -6.04
N TYR A 3 7.20 9.12 -6.53
CA TYR A 3 7.30 7.95 -5.68
C TYR A 3 8.46 7.06 -6.10
N LEU A 4 9.01 6.34 -5.14
CA LEU A 4 10.03 5.32 -5.31
C LEU A 4 9.52 4.05 -4.65
N VAL A 5 9.55 2.94 -5.39
CA VAL A 5 9.28 1.60 -4.86
C VAL A 5 10.62 0.91 -4.68
N LYS A 6 10.90 0.43 -3.47
CA LYS A 6 12.10 -0.34 -3.17
C LYS A 6 11.76 -1.41 -2.15
N ASP A 7 12.09 -2.65 -2.47
CA ASP A 7 11.74 -3.83 -1.67
C ASP A 7 10.21 -3.82 -1.40
N ASN A 8 9.80 -3.90 -0.12
CA ASN A 8 8.40 -3.84 0.28
C ASN A 8 7.99 -2.45 0.77
N THR A 9 8.64 -1.39 0.28
CA THR A 9 8.37 -0.03 0.72
C THR A 9 8.09 0.89 -0.46
N ILE A 10 7.07 1.73 -0.32
CA ILE A 10 6.78 2.83 -1.23
C ILE A 10 7.06 4.13 -0.48
N THR A 11 8.03 4.90 -0.98
CA THR A 11 8.34 6.24 -0.49
C THR A 11 7.78 7.27 -1.44
N ILE A 12 7.05 8.25 -0.92
CA ILE A 12 6.28 9.23 -1.67
C ILE A 12 6.70 10.62 -1.23
N ASP A 13 7.16 11.42 -2.19
CA ASP A 13 7.32 12.86 -2.03
C ASP A 13 6.03 13.57 -2.50
N PRO A 14 5.26 14.14 -1.56
CA PRO A 14 4.00 14.79 -1.88
C PRO A 14 4.18 16.10 -2.66
N GLU A 15 5.39 16.67 -2.75
CA GLU A 15 5.68 17.95 -3.43
C GLU A 15 4.69 19.08 -3.05
N GLY A 16 4.29 19.11 -1.77
CA GLY A 16 3.34 20.10 -1.24
C GLY A 16 1.85 19.85 -1.53
N LYS A 17 1.47 18.75 -2.21
CA LYS A 17 0.06 18.39 -2.48
C LYS A 17 -0.78 18.27 -1.19
N TYR A 18 -0.16 17.84 -0.10
CA TYR A 18 -0.81 17.61 1.19
C TYR A 18 -0.46 18.66 2.27
N LEU A 19 -0.18 19.90 1.85
CA LEU A 19 0.02 21.02 2.77
C LEU A 19 -1.21 21.20 3.68
N LYS A 20 -0.99 21.20 5.01
CA LYS A 20 -2.05 21.24 6.04
C LYS A 20 -3.10 20.11 5.93
N LYS A 21 -2.82 19.05 5.15
CA LYS A 21 -3.68 17.86 5.05
C LYS A 21 -3.22 16.78 6.01
N THR A 22 -4.15 15.93 6.35
CA THR A 22 -3.94 14.82 7.28
C THR A 22 -3.60 13.52 6.56
N VAL A 23 -3.07 12.54 7.30
CA VAL A 23 -2.89 11.17 6.80
C VAL A 23 -4.23 10.58 6.35
N GLU A 24 -5.33 10.90 7.03
CA GLU A 24 -6.66 10.47 6.64
C GLU A 24 -7.09 11.07 5.30
N ASP A 25 -6.80 12.35 5.03
CA ASP A 25 -7.04 12.98 3.72
C ASP A 25 -6.27 12.26 2.61
N PHE A 26 -4.99 11.92 2.86
CA PHE A 26 -4.19 11.14 1.93
C PHE A 26 -4.79 9.76 1.67
N LEU A 27 -5.16 9.01 2.71
CA LEU A 27 -5.74 7.69 2.55
C LEU A 27 -7.14 7.72 1.91
N ASN A 28 -7.88 8.83 2.06
CA ASN A 28 -9.13 9.07 1.35
C ASN A 28 -8.90 9.34 -0.14
N ASP A 29 -7.88 10.14 -0.50
CA ASP A 29 -7.50 10.44 -1.88
C ASP A 29 -7.09 9.18 -2.66
N TYR A 30 -6.48 8.21 -1.96
CA TYR A 30 -6.14 6.89 -2.51
C TYR A 30 -7.24 5.83 -2.33
N TYR A 31 -8.48 6.25 -2.06
CA TYR A 31 -9.66 5.38 -1.94
C TYR A 31 -9.50 4.16 -1.01
N GLN A 32 -8.72 4.30 0.07
CA GLN A 32 -8.48 3.19 0.99
C GLN A 32 -9.72 2.86 1.82
N SER A 33 -10.02 1.58 1.95
CA SER A 33 -11.17 1.11 2.73
C SER A 33 -10.99 1.43 4.22
N LYS A 34 -12.10 1.54 4.97
CA LYS A 34 -12.04 1.76 6.44
C LYS A 34 -11.20 0.70 7.15
N LYS A 35 -11.36 -0.57 6.74
CA LYS A 35 -10.58 -1.70 7.26
C LYS A 35 -9.09 -1.50 6.97
N ASN A 36 -8.72 -1.13 5.74
CA ASN A 36 -7.32 -0.98 5.38
C ASN A 36 -6.67 0.20 6.10
N LYS A 37 -7.35 1.35 6.21
CA LYS A 37 -6.88 2.50 7.00
C LYS A 37 -6.58 2.12 8.44
N TYR A 38 -7.47 1.35 9.06
CA TYR A 38 -7.27 0.84 10.41
C TYR A 38 -6.04 -0.06 10.52
N LEU A 39 -5.89 -1.04 9.61
CA LEU A 39 -4.75 -1.96 9.61
C LEU A 39 -3.42 -1.25 9.39
N LEU A 40 -3.35 -0.31 8.45
CA LEU A 40 -2.15 0.48 8.17
C LEU A 40 -1.66 1.25 9.41
N LEU A 41 -2.59 1.82 10.19
CA LEU A 41 -2.26 2.52 11.44
C LEU A 41 -1.91 1.54 12.57
N LEU A 42 -2.70 0.49 12.76
CA LEU A 42 -2.48 -0.52 13.80
C LEU A 42 -1.11 -1.19 13.65
N ASN A 43 -0.76 -1.55 12.41
CA ASN A 43 0.49 -2.22 12.06
C ASN A 43 1.68 -1.26 11.91
N LYS A 44 1.49 0.05 12.13
CA LYS A 44 2.53 1.09 11.98
C LYS A 44 3.19 1.08 10.60
N GLN A 45 2.40 0.82 9.56
CA GLN A 45 2.86 0.67 8.18
C GLN A 45 2.96 2.00 7.43
N ILE A 46 2.51 3.11 8.02
CA ILE A 46 2.66 4.45 7.46
C ILE A 46 3.63 5.23 8.32
N LEU A 47 4.64 5.84 7.69
CA LEU A 47 5.62 6.70 8.32
C LEU A 47 5.62 8.09 7.66
N LEU A 48 5.80 9.13 8.46
CA LEU A 48 6.07 10.50 8.02
C LEU A 48 7.52 10.85 8.40
N ASP A 49 8.36 11.13 7.42
CA ASP A 49 9.82 11.33 7.59
C ASP A 49 10.46 10.23 8.47
N GLY A 50 10.06 8.98 8.25
CA GLY A 50 10.56 7.81 8.99
C GLY A 50 9.96 7.64 10.40
N THR A 51 9.07 8.52 10.85
CA THR A 51 8.36 8.36 12.13
C THR A 51 7.00 7.68 11.92
N PRO A 52 6.69 6.59 12.61
CA PRO A 52 5.39 5.93 12.49
C PRO A 52 4.22 6.84 12.85
N VAL A 53 3.18 6.84 12.01
CA VAL A 53 1.93 7.54 12.26
C VAL A 53 1.14 6.81 13.35
N LYS A 54 0.73 7.54 14.38
CA LYS A 54 -0.07 7.07 15.52
C LYS A 54 -1.56 7.16 15.24
N HIS A 55 -2.00 8.19 14.50
CA HIS A 55 -3.42 8.36 14.16
C HIS A 55 -3.65 9.11 12.85
N GLY A 56 -4.79 8.88 12.19
CA GLY A 56 -5.12 9.47 10.89
C GLY A 56 -5.14 11.01 10.84
N LYS A 57 -5.33 11.69 11.97
CA LYS A 57 -5.34 13.17 12.05
C LYS A 57 -3.96 13.83 12.04
N GLU A 58 -2.88 13.06 11.96
CA GLU A 58 -1.54 13.66 11.86
C GLU A 58 -1.37 14.43 10.55
N ILE A 59 -0.70 15.57 10.63
CA ILE A 59 -0.49 16.46 9.49
C ILE A 59 0.72 15.97 8.69
N ILE A 60 0.51 15.80 7.38
CA ILE A 60 1.56 15.43 6.41
C ILE A 60 2.43 16.65 6.12
N ASP A 61 1.81 17.76 5.73
CA ASP A 61 2.49 18.99 5.31
C ASP A 61 3.47 18.75 4.14
N ARG A 62 4.78 18.92 4.37
CA ARG A 62 5.86 18.65 3.39
C ARG A 62 6.65 17.38 3.70
N LYS A 63 6.19 16.57 4.65
CA LYS A 63 6.89 15.36 5.07
C LYS A 63 6.79 14.29 3.99
N THR A 64 7.84 13.48 3.90
CA THR A 64 7.89 12.30 3.05
C THR A 64 6.98 11.23 3.64
N ILE A 65 6.10 10.65 2.82
CA ILE A 65 5.21 9.56 3.24
C ILE A 65 5.87 8.25 2.86
N THR A 66 5.98 7.33 3.79
CA THR A 66 6.49 5.97 3.53
C THR A 66 5.43 4.95 3.90
N ILE A 67 5.13 4.02 3.00
CA ILE A 67 4.23 2.90 3.23
C ILE A 67 5.04 1.62 3.16
N THR A 68 5.01 0.83 4.23
CA THR A 68 5.68 -0.46 4.32
C THR A 68 4.65 -1.58 4.23
N PHE A 69 4.82 -2.46 3.25
CA PHE A 69 4.00 -3.63 3.05
C PHE A 69 4.60 -4.80 3.84
N PRO A 70 3.77 -5.65 4.47
CA PRO A 70 4.28 -6.87 5.09
C PRO A 70 4.85 -7.78 3.99
N GLU A 71 5.88 -8.54 4.32
CA GLU A 71 6.29 -9.66 3.46
C GLU A 71 5.15 -10.68 3.44
N GLU A 72 4.46 -10.80 2.31
CA GLU A 72 3.52 -11.89 2.10
C GLU A 72 4.32 -13.14 1.72
N SER A 73 4.38 -14.11 2.63
CA SER A 73 4.76 -15.47 2.25
C SER A 73 3.66 -16.02 1.35
N ILE A 74 4.00 -16.33 0.11
CA ILE A 74 3.08 -17.00 -0.80
C ILE A 74 2.87 -18.42 -0.27
N ASP A 75 1.78 -18.63 0.47
CA ASP A 75 1.43 -19.90 1.11
C ASP A 75 0.60 -20.82 0.20
N TRP A 76 0.78 -20.69 -1.11
CA TRP A 76 0.20 -21.62 -2.07
C TRP A 76 1.21 -22.69 -2.45
N ILE A 77 0.78 -23.94 -2.41
CA ILE A 77 1.54 -25.05 -2.97
C ILE A 77 0.84 -25.36 -4.29
N PRO A 78 1.56 -25.37 -5.43
CA PRO A 78 0.96 -25.81 -6.70
C PRO A 78 0.28 -27.16 -6.50
N ALA A 79 -0.95 -27.31 -6.99
CA ALA A 79 -1.61 -28.60 -6.94
C ALA A 79 -0.81 -29.62 -7.76
N GLU A 80 -0.60 -30.83 -7.24
CA GLU A 80 0.05 -31.92 -7.98
C GLU A 80 -0.77 -32.35 -9.20
N THR A 81 -2.08 -32.09 -9.18
CA THR A 81 -2.98 -32.39 -10.29
C THR A 81 -2.89 -31.30 -11.35
N GLU A 82 -2.45 -31.69 -12.56
CA GLU A 82 -2.45 -30.80 -13.72
C GLU A 82 -3.88 -30.30 -14.03
N CYS A 83 -4.01 -28.98 -14.25
CA CYS A 83 -5.25 -28.40 -14.76
C CYS A 83 -5.47 -28.89 -16.19
N LYS A 84 -6.55 -29.64 -16.42
CA LYS A 84 -6.94 -30.12 -17.75
C LYS A 84 -7.48 -28.95 -18.57
N VAL A 85 -6.64 -28.43 -19.46
CA VAL A 85 -7.01 -27.38 -20.40
C VAL A 85 -8.06 -27.90 -21.36
N VAL A 86 -9.22 -27.26 -21.35
CA VAL A 86 -10.30 -27.50 -22.32
C VAL A 86 -10.29 -26.44 -23.43
N TYR A 87 -9.67 -25.28 -23.20
CA TYR A 87 -9.47 -24.25 -24.22
C TYR A 87 -8.31 -23.31 -23.86
N GLU A 88 -7.44 -23.02 -24.83
CA GLU A 88 -6.33 -22.06 -24.68
C GLU A 88 -6.35 -21.05 -25.83
N ASP A 89 -6.26 -19.77 -25.48
CA ASP A 89 -6.05 -18.65 -26.40
C ASP A 89 -5.09 -17.64 -25.75
N ALA A 90 -4.58 -16.68 -26.52
CA ALA A 90 -3.61 -15.67 -26.12
C ALA A 90 -4.01 -14.81 -24.90
N PHE A 91 -5.26 -14.89 -24.46
CA PHE A 91 -5.79 -14.10 -23.34
C PHE A 91 -6.54 -14.91 -22.27
N ILE A 92 -6.85 -16.20 -22.50
CA ILE A 92 -7.67 -17.01 -21.58
C ILE A 92 -7.17 -18.46 -21.55
N TYR A 93 -7.09 -19.01 -20.33
CA TYR A 93 -6.79 -20.42 -20.03
C TYR A 93 -7.99 -21.01 -19.27
N ILE A 94 -8.70 -21.98 -19.88
CA ILE A 94 -9.87 -22.66 -19.30
C ILE A 94 -9.58 -24.14 -19.12
#